data_AF-A0A7J9NQ98-F1
#
_entry.id   AF-A0A7J9NQ98-F1
#
_cell.length_a   1.000
_cell.length_b   1.000
_cell.length_c   1.000
_cell.angle_alpha   90.00
_cell.angle_beta   90.00
_cell.angle_gamma   90.00
#
_symmetry.space_group_name_H-M   'P 1'
#
loop_
_entity.id
_entity.type
_entity.pdbx_description
1 polymer ?
#
loop_
_entity_poly.entity_id
_entity_poly.type
_entity_poly.pdbx_seq_one_letter_code
_entity_poly.pdbx_strand_id
1 'polypeptide(L)'
;MFKKSLFILLICIILNIVSVSAVPYLDASASTPEIERGSIERIYLEIEEVGGISSAYNITAVPEIYENNIKITPKNIEIPVINDGTVIKVSFKINASKNAELGEKSGKIFIHYYDYDSENDVYVGPKTIQKDFNYEISEGHGIYSINTKPKNISIYVDGNYVGNTPLNISIKEGNHFLRLSSEIFGNHSEKVTIYAGENYNLFKNFEESEKIEISENISISENTSKNVSEVSEISKNIEFNGILVYLGFLLAALFVIFIFTKDKY
;
A
#
# COMPACT_ATOMS: atom_id res chain seq x y z
N MET A 1 33.20 -5.67 65.24
CA MET A 1 33.39 -5.20 63.83
C MET A 1 32.08 -4.93 63.07
N PHE A 2 30.95 -5.57 63.40
CA PHE A 2 29.67 -5.42 62.67
C PHE A 2 29.05 -4.00 62.62
N LYS A 3 29.21 -3.17 63.67
CA LYS A 3 28.61 -1.82 63.71
C LYS A 3 29.18 -0.84 62.69
N LYS A 4 30.45 -0.97 62.30
CA LYS A 4 31.07 -0.11 61.28
C LYS A 4 30.59 -0.46 59.86
N SER A 5 30.38 -1.74 59.59
CA SER A 5 29.89 -2.20 58.28
C SER A 5 28.43 -1.82 58.03
N LEU A 6 27.57 -1.88 59.05
CA LEU A 6 26.18 -1.44 58.95
C LEU A 6 26.07 0.08 58.78
N PHE A 7 26.95 0.85 59.42
CA PHE A 7 27.03 2.30 59.27
C PHE A 7 27.52 2.73 57.87
N ILE A 8 28.49 2.02 57.31
CA ILE A 8 28.94 2.24 55.91
C ILE A 8 27.84 1.87 54.92
N LEU A 9 27.13 0.75 55.13
CA LEU A 9 26.00 0.37 54.27
C LEU A 9 24.86 1.39 54.37
N LEU A 10 24.54 1.90 55.57
CA LEU A 10 23.54 2.93 55.77
C LEU A 10 23.96 4.27 55.12
N ILE A 11 25.24 4.66 55.23
CA ILE A 11 25.80 5.81 54.51
C ILE A 11 25.74 5.58 53.00
N CYS A 12 26.04 4.38 52.49
CA CYS A 12 25.92 4.07 51.07
C CYS A 12 24.47 4.05 50.60
N ILE A 13 23.49 3.73 51.45
CA ILE A 13 22.04 3.82 51.13
C ILE A 13 21.57 5.28 51.18
N ILE A 14 22.07 6.08 52.13
CA ILE A 14 21.79 7.53 52.23
C ILE A 14 22.49 8.31 51.10
N LEU A 15 23.68 7.89 50.67
CA LEU A 15 24.40 8.46 49.51
C LEU A 15 23.91 7.87 48.17
N ASN A 16 23.19 6.75 48.17
CA ASN A 16 22.42 6.23 47.03
C ASN A 16 21.00 6.80 46.98
N ILE A 17 20.67 7.82 47.78
CA ILE A 17 19.64 8.75 47.34
C ILE A 17 20.23 9.36 46.08
N VAL A 18 19.87 8.76 44.94
CA VAL A 18 20.17 9.25 43.60
C VAL A 18 19.98 10.75 43.69
N SER A 19 21.05 11.51 43.47
CA SER A 19 20.95 12.95 43.37
C SER A 19 19.96 13.20 42.25
N VAL A 20 18.69 13.43 42.58
CA VAL A 20 17.67 13.72 41.60
C VAL A 20 18.12 15.03 40.99
N SER A 21 18.51 14.97 39.72
CA SER A 21 18.98 16.12 38.98
C SER A 21 17.91 17.19 39.08
N ALA A 22 18.28 18.42 39.44
CA ALA A 22 17.35 19.55 39.38
C ALA A 22 16.84 19.77 37.95
N VAL A 23 17.61 19.32 36.97
CA VAL A 23 17.46 19.63 35.56
C VAL A 23 16.54 18.61 34.86
N PRO A 24 15.59 19.04 34.02
CA PRO A 24 14.72 18.15 33.26
C PRO A 24 15.52 17.24 32.33
N TYR A 25 15.00 16.03 32.12
CA TYR A 25 15.48 15.09 31.14
C TYR A 25 14.31 14.59 30.30
N LEU A 26 14.31 14.96 29.02
CA LEU A 26 13.32 14.49 28.07
C LEU A 26 13.79 13.21 27.39
N ASP A 27 12.86 12.30 27.16
CA ASP A 27 12.99 11.22 26.19
C ASP A 27 11.93 11.35 25.10
N ALA A 28 12.14 10.68 23.96
CA ALA A 28 11.18 10.68 22.88
C ALA A 28 11.21 9.40 22.06
N SER A 29 10.07 9.10 21.43
CA SER A 29 9.90 8.04 20.46
C SER A 29 9.14 8.54 19.24
N ALA A 30 9.43 7.97 18.07
CA ALA A 30 8.80 8.34 16.82
C ALA A 30 8.18 7.10 16.16
N SER A 31 7.03 7.29 15.52
CA SER A 31 6.37 6.23 14.73
C SER A 31 7.17 5.85 13.49
N THR A 32 6.95 4.65 12.98
CA THR A 32 7.57 4.13 11.76
C THR A 32 6.53 3.92 10.64
N PRO A 33 6.15 4.98 9.89
CA PRO A 33 5.10 4.88 8.89
C PRO A 33 5.58 4.20 7.60
N GLU A 34 4.65 3.52 6.93
CA GLU A 34 4.75 3.19 5.50
C GLU A 34 4.11 4.33 4.70
N ILE A 35 4.76 4.76 3.62
CA ILE A 35 4.36 5.92 2.84
C ILE A 35 4.35 5.52 1.36
N GLU A 36 3.16 5.50 0.77
CA GLU A 36 3.03 5.32 -0.66
C GLU A 36 3.62 6.50 -1.43
N ARG A 37 4.28 6.24 -2.56
CA ARG A 37 4.66 7.31 -3.50
C ARG A 37 3.49 8.19 -3.86
N GLY A 38 3.75 9.49 -4.01
CA GLY A 38 2.73 10.48 -4.35
C GLY A 38 1.73 10.78 -3.22
N SER A 39 1.91 10.19 -2.03
CA SER A 39 1.03 10.37 -0.88
C SER A 39 1.64 11.25 0.22
N ILE A 40 0.82 11.55 1.23
CA ILE A 40 1.22 12.28 2.43
C ILE A 40 0.78 11.47 3.64
N GLU A 41 1.73 11.18 4.52
CA GLU A 41 1.49 10.46 5.77
C GLU A 41 1.96 11.30 6.97
N ARG A 42 1.88 10.74 8.18
CA ARG A 42 2.35 11.38 9.41
C ARG A 42 3.43 10.58 10.14
N ILE A 43 4.42 11.31 10.65
CA ILE A 43 5.31 10.84 11.70
C ILE A 43 4.77 11.39 13.02
N TYR A 44 4.36 10.51 13.92
CA TYR A 44 3.97 10.85 15.27
C TYR A 44 5.20 10.83 16.18
N LEU A 45 5.35 11.89 16.98
CA LEU A 45 6.43 12.04 17.95
C LEU A 45 5.81 12.14 19.34
N GLU A 46 6.24 11.26 20.23
CA GLU A 46 5.85 11.23 21.65
C GLU A 46 7.07 11.64 22.49
N ILE A 47 6.90 12.66 23.31
CA ILE A 47 7.96 13.27 24.12
C ILE A 47 7.51 13.23 25.58
N GLU A 48 8.38 12.75 26.44
CA GLU A 48 8.10 12.53 27.86
C GLU A 48 9.23 13.12 28.71
N GLU A 49 8.86 13.73 29.85
CA GLU A 49 9.80 14.01 30.92
C GLU A 49 10.01 12.73 31.72
N VAL A 50 11.25 12.24 31.75
CA VAL A 50 11.61 10.93 32.32
C VAL A 50 12.59 11.06 33.49
N GLY A 51 12.94 12.27 33.92
CA GLY A 51 13.88 12.43 35.02
C GLY A 51 14.30 13.87 35.28
N GLY A 52 14.00 14.35 36.47
CA GLY A 52 14.35 15.67 36.93
C GLY A 52 13.36 16.10 38.01
N ILE A 53 13.47 17.33 38.48
CA ILE A 53 12.41 17.95 39.30
C ILE A 53 11.97 19.32 38.75
N SER A 54 12.57 19.77 37.66
CA SER A 54 12.22 21.00 36.95
C SER A 54 11.54 20.66 35.62
N SER A 55 10.71 21.59 35.13
CA SER A 55 10.02 21.45 33.85
C SER A 55 10.94 21.78 32.67
N ALA A 56 10.65 21.23 31.50
CA ALA A 56 11.33 21.58 30.26
C ALA A 56 10.60 22.72 29.54
N TYR A 57 11.36 23.75 29.14
CA TYR A 57 10.86 24.98 28.52
C TYR A 57 11.42 25.18 27.12
N ASN A 58 10.77 26.06 26.35
CA ASN A 58 11.17 26.48 24.99
C ASN A 58 11.50 25.29 24.10
N ILE A 59 10.63 24.27 24.13
CA ILE A 59 10.88 22.98 23.48
C ILE A 59 10.59 23.12 21.99
N THR A 60 11.54 22.69 21.16
CA THR A 60 11.39 22.66 19.70
C THR A 60 11.82 21.32 19.15
N ALA A 61 10.94 20.66 18.39
CA ALA A 61 11.26 19.45 17.63
C ALA A 61 11.58 19.81 16.16
N VAL A 62 12.70 19.31 15.65
CA VAL A 62 13.21 19.57 14.30
C VAL A 62 13.54 18.25 13.60
N PRO A 63 12.73 17.80 12.63
CA PRO A 63 13.02 16.62 11.85
C PRO A 63 14.03 16.91 10.74
N GLU A 64 14.93 15.97 10.51
CA GLU A 64 15.90 15.95 9.42
C GLU A 64 15.84 14.63 8.66
N ILE A 65 15.80 14.74 7.33
CA ILE A 65 15.89 13.63 6.38
C ILE A 65 16.83 14.05 5.27
N TYR A 66 17.50 13.08 4.66
CA TYR A 66 18.57 13.32 3.69
C TYR A 66 18.17 12.95 2.25
N GLU A 67 16.86 12.87 1.99
CA GLU A 67 16.28 12.43 0.72
C GLU A 67 15.61 13.59 -0.02
N ASN A 68 16.07 13.92 -1.23
CA ASN A 68 15.56 15.06 -2.01
C ASN A 68 14.09 14.91 -2.43
N ASN A 69 13.61 13.66 -2.54
CA ASN A 69 12.28 13.32 -3.02
C ASN A 69 11.26 13.10 -1.89
N ILE A 70 11.66 13.36 -0.65
CA ILE A 70 10.82 13.28 0.55
C ILE A 70 10.82 14.66 1.21
N LYS A 71 9.66 15.11 1.67
CA LYS A 71 9.52 16.41 2.33
C LYS A 71 8.76 16.29 3.63
N ILE A 72 9.35 16.81 4.71
CA ILE A 72 8.68 16.92 6.01
C ILE A 72 8.18 18.35 6.23
N THR A 73 6.95 18.47 6.74
CA THR A 73 6.33 19.75 7.08
C THR A 73 5.52 19.66 8.38
N PRO A 74 5.56 20.68 9.26
CA PRO A 74 6.43 21.86 9.20
C PRO A 74 7.92 21.53 9.41
N LYS A 75 8.82 22.50 9.23
CA LYS A 75 10.27 22.31 9.46
C LYS A 75 10.62 22.15 10.94
N ASN A 76 9.78 22.65 11.83
CA ASN A 76 9.88 22.48 13.27
C ASN A 76 8.49 22.58 13.90
N ILE A 77 8.37 22.08 15.13
CA ILE A 77 7.18 22.26 15.98
C ILE A 77 7.65 22.80 17.33
N GLU A 78 7.08 23.93 17.73
CA GLU A 78 7.18 24.42 19.11
C GLU A 78 6.23 23.61 20.00
N ILE A 79 6.75 23.16 21.13
CA ILE A 79 6.06 22.28 22.06
C ILE A 79 5.85 23.05 23.37
N PRO A 80 4.65 23.00 23.97
CA PRO A 80 4.39 23.63 25.25
C PRO A 80 5.30 23.06 26.34
N VAL A 81 5.43 23.79 27.43
CA VAL A 81 6.19 23.35 28.61
C VAL A 81 5.76 21.94 29.02
N ILE A 82 6.74 21.07 29.25
CA ILE A 82 6.52 19.71 29.73
C ILE A 82 6.92 19.68 31.21
N ASN A 83 5.96 19.36 32.08
CA ASN A 83 6.21 19.15 33.50
C ASN A 83 6.54 17.68 33.77
N ASP A 84 7.01 17.38 34.98
CA ASP A 84 7.28 16.01 35.46
C ASP A 84 6.13 15.04 35.13
N GLY A 85 6.49 13.89 34.56
CA GLY A 85 5.58 12.82 34.13
C GLY A 85 4.60 13.21 33.01
N THR A 86 4.77 14.36 32.36
CA THR A 86 3.91 14.78 31.25
C THR A 86 4.40 14.18 29.94
N VAL A 87 3.45 13.64 29.17
CA VAL A 87 3.68 13.14 27.81
C VAL A 87 2.97 14.04 26.80
N ILE A 88 3.69 14.54 25.81
CA ILE A 88 3.14 15.32 24.71
C ILE A 88 3.29 14.54 23.40
N LYS A 89 2.23 14.53 22.58
CA LYS A 89 2.24 13.94 21.24
C LYS A 89 2.06 15.03 20.18
N VAL A 90 2.98 15.08 19.23
CA VAL A 90 2.91 15.96 18.05
C VAL A 90 3.06 15.14 16.78
N SER A 91 2.81 15.75 15.62
CA SER A 91 3.02 15.05 14.35
C SER A 91 3.56 15.96 13.26
N PHE A 92 4.43 15.40 12.44
CA PHE A 92 4.90 16.01 11.20
C PHE A 92 4.24 15.31 10.01
N LYS A 93 3.84 16.08 9.00
CA LYS A 93 3.47 15.49 7.70
C LYS A 93 4.74 15.14 6.95
N ILE A 94 4.79 13.94 6.39
CA ILE A 94 5.85 13.47 5.50
C ILE A 94 5.23 13.16 4.14
N ASN A 95 5.78 13.78 3.09
CA ASN A 95 5.31 13.65 1.71
C ASN A 95 6.36 12.91 0.91
N ALA A 96 5.97 11.81 0.27
CA ALA A 96 6.80 11.11 -0.70
C ALA A 96 6.41 11.54 -2.11
N SER A 97 7.38 12.07 -2.88
CA SER A 97 7.12 12.35 -4.29
C SER A 97 6.85 11.06 -5.08
N LYS A 98 6.21 11.18 -6.24
CA LYS A 98 5.94 10.04 -7.14
C LYS A 98 7.18 9.28 -7.62
N ASN A 99 8.37 9.90 -7.53
CA ASN A 99 9.65 9.31 -7.94
C ASN A 99 10.55 8.98 -6.72
N ALA A 100 10.01 8.97 -5.50
CA ALA A 100 10.77 8.62 -4.31
C ALA A 100 11.34 7.21 -4.43
N GLU A 101 12.55 6.95 -3.95
CA GLU A 101 13.11 5.60 -3.98
C GLU A 101 12.35 4.68 -3.02
N LEU A 102 12.01 3.48 -3.47
CA LEU A 102 11.32 2.47 -2.65
C LEU A 102 12.24 1.93 -1.55
N GLY A 103 11.62 1.37 -0.51
CA GLY A 103 12.26 0.62 0.56
C GLY A 103 12.42 1.41 1.86
N GLU A 104 13.16 0.81 2.79
CA GLU A 104 13.42 1.36 4.10
C GLU A 104 14.33 2.58 4.03
N LYS A 105 13.93 3.63 4.74
CA LYS A 105 14.63 4.91 4.88
C LYS A 105 14.66 5.30 6.35
N SER A 106 15.54 6.24 6.68
CA SER A 106 15.68 6.74 8.05
C SER A 106 15.86 8.25 8.08
N GLY A 107 15.51 8.83 9.22
CA GLY A 107 15.72 10.23 9.53
C GLY A 107 16.02 10.41 11.01
N LYS A 108 16.25 11.67 11.38
CA LYS A 108 16.51 12.10 12.75
C LYS A 108 15.49 13.14 13.18
N ILE A 109 15.15 13.16 14.45
CA ILE A 109 14.42 14.25 15.08
C ILE A 109 15.27 14.77 16.22
N PHE A 110 15.62 16.05 16.14
CA PHE A 110 16.30 16.78 17.19
C PHE A 110 15.27 17.48 18.05
N ILE A 111 15.34 17.34 19.37
CA ILE A 111 14.48 18.07 20.29
C ILE A 111 15.39 18.93 21.16
N HIS A 112 15.24 20.24 21.00
CA HIS A 112 15.94 21.25 21.79
C HIS A 112 15.04 21.73 22.91
N TYR A 113 15.57 21.85 24.11
CA TYR A 113 14.82 22.35 25.27
C TYR A 113 15.73 23.04 26.27
N TYR A 114 15.14 23.80 27.18
CA TYR A 114 15.82 24.57 28.19
C TYR A 114 15.29 24.21 29.57
N ASP A 115 16.15 24.32 30.58
CA ASP A 115 15.76 24.36 31.98
C ASP A 115 15.52 25.82 32.40
N TYR A 116 14.71 26.06 33.44
CA TYR A 116 14.50 27.40 33.99
C TYR A 116 15.12 27.50 35.39
N ASP A 117 16.16 28.31 35.51
CA ASP A 117 16.78 28.65 36.77
C ASP A 117 16.00 29.79 37.43
N SER A 118 15.17 29.42 38.40
CA SER A 118 14.32 30.36 39.16
C SER A 118 15.08 31.28 40.11
N GLU A 119 16.31 30.95 40.52
CA GLU A 119 17.12 31.81 41.39
C GLU A 119 17.65 33.01 40.60
N ASN A 120 18.05 32.77 39.36
CA ASN A 120 18.62 33.79 38.47
C ASN A 120 17.65 34.31 37.41
N ASP A 121 16.39 33.82 37.41
CA ASP A 121 15.34 34.14 36.43
C ASP A 121 15.81 33.99 34.97
N VAL A 122 16.42 32.85 34.64
CA VAL A 122 17.06 32.62 33.34
C VAL A 122 16.81 31.21 32.79
N TYR A 123 16.72 31.08 31.46
CA TYR A 123 16.65 29.80 30.78
C TYR A 123 18.05 29.27 30.45
N VAL A 124 18.35 28.03 30.85
CA VAL A 124 19.65 27.36 30.68
C VAL A 124 19.55 26.27 29.62
N GLY A 125 20.31 26.40 28.52
CA GLY A 125 20.26 25.46 27.39
C GLY A 125 20.87 26.03 26.08
N PRO A 126 20.55 25.46 24.90
CA PRO A 126 19.64 24.33 24.72
C PRO A 126 20.31 23.00 25.09
N LYS A 127 19.56 22.13 25.77
CA LYS A 127 19.80 20.69 25.77
C LYS A 127 19.22 20.09 24.52
N THR A 128 19.85 19.02 24.03
CA THR A 128 19.42 18.36 22.79
C THR A 128 19.32 16.87 23.02
N ILE A 129 18.18 16.29 22.65
CA ILE A 129 18.06 14.85 22.40
C ILE A 129 17.92 14.62 20.90
N GLN A 130 18.49 13.50 20.44
CA GLN A 130 18.39 13.05 19.06
C GLN A 130 17.69 11.70 19.05
N LYS A 131 16.67 11.56 18.20
CA LYS A 131 15.98 10.30 17.98
C LYS A 131 16.00 9.93 16.51
N ASP A 132 16.47 8.72 16.24
CA ASP A 132 16.36 8.12 14.93
C ASP A 132 14.93 7.61 14.74
N PHE A 133 14.42 7.71 13.52
CA PHE A 133 13.17 7.09 13.12
C PHE A 133 13.32 6.47 11.74
N ASN A 134 12.58 5.38 11.51
CA ASN A 134 12.54 4.70 10.22
C ASN A 134 11.19 4.96 9.55
N TYR A 135 11.16 4.86 8.24
CA TYR A 135 9.93 4.85 7.45
C TYR A 135 10.16 4.03 6.19
N GLU A 136 9.10 3.48 5.62
CA GLU A 136 9.17 2.69 4.39
C GLU A 136 8.49 3.44 3.25
N ILE A 137 9.14 3.51 2.09
CA ILE A 137 8.51 4.01 0.87
C ILE A 137 8.03 2.83 0.04
N SER A 138 6.72 2.76 -0.18
CA SER A 138 6.09 1.71 -0.98
C SER A 138 5.50 2.24 -2.29
N GLU A 139 5.16 1.30 -3.17
CA GLU A 139 4.53 1.61 -4.45
C GLU A 139 3.18 2.29 -4.23
N GLY A 140 2.97 3.41 -4.91
CA GLY A 140 1.73 4.18 -4.77
C GLY A 140 0.64 3.76 -5.76
N HIS A 141 -0.43 4.54 -5.80
CA HIS A 141 -1.57 4.33 -6.68
C HIS A 141 -1.90 5.57 -7.51
N GLY A 142 -2.44 5.35 -8.71
CA GLY A 142 -3.10 6.38 -9.51
C GLY A 142 -4.61 6.14 -9.58
N ILE A 143 -5.38 7.21 -9.80
CA ILE A 143 -6.84 7.12 -9.95
C ILE A 143 -7.20 7.12 -11.43
N TYR A 144 -7.98 6.12 -11.86
CA TYR A 144 -8.45 5.99 -13.24
C TYR A 144 -9.97 6.17 -13.30
N SER A 145 -10.43 7.24 -13.94
CA SER A 145 -11.83 7.49 -14.25
C SER A 145 -12.18 6.89 -15.59
N ILE A 146 -13.07 5.90 -15.59
CA ILE A 146 -13.44 5.14 -16.79
C ILE A 146 -14.93 5.33 -17.04
N ASN A 147 -15.26 5.86 -18.21
CA ASN A 147 -16.64 6.09 -18.63
C ASN A 147 -16.87 5.58 -20.06
N THR A 148 -18.08 5.11 -20.35
CA THR A 148 -18.44 4.63 -21.69
C THR A 148 -19.81 5.10 -22.12
N LYS A 149 -20.05 5.03 -23.42
CA LYS A 149 -21.38 5.09 -24.01
C LYS A 149 -21.58 3.85 -24.90
N PRO A 150 -22.58 3.00 -24.64
CA PRO A 150 -23.48 3.02 -23.47
C PRO A 150 -22.73 2.74 -22.14
N LYS A 151 -23.40 3.04 -21.01
CA LYS A 151 -22.91 2.72 -19.66
C LYS A 151 -23.07 1.22 -19.39
N ASN A 152 -22.64 0.79 -18.20
CA ASN A 152 -22.75 -0.60 -17.72
C ASN A 152 -21.88 -1.60 -18.50
N ILE A 153 -20.70 -1.16 -18.94
CA ILE A 153 -19.70 -2.02 -19.59
C ILE A 153 -18.79 -2.59 -18.51
N SER A 154 -18.54 -3.90 -18.52
CA SER A 154 -17.71 -4.58 -17.53
C SER A 154 -16.25 -4.16 -17.67
N ILE A 155 -15.61 -3.83 -16.57
CA ILE A 155 -14.22 -3.38 -16.50
C ILE A 155 -13.38 -4.47 -15.84
N TYR A 156 -12.26 -4.80 -16.46
CA TYR A 156 -11.26 -5.71 -15.94
C TYR A 156 -9.89 -5.02 -15.91
N VAL A 157 -9.14 -5.22 -14.82
CA VAL A 157 -7.74 -4.80 -14.69
C VAL A 157 -6.91 -6.06 -14.43
N ASP A 158 -5.93 -6.32 -15.29
CA ASP A 158 -5.07 -7.51 -15.26
C ASP A 158 -5.87 -8.82 -15.21
N GLY A 159 -6.99 -8.85 -15.93
CA GLY A 159 -7.89 -10.00 -16.01
C GLY A 159 -8.90 -10.11 -14.86
N ASN A 160 -8.78 -9.30 -13.80
CA ASN A 160 -9.72 -9.31 -12.67
C ASN A 160 -10.87 -8.33 -12.90
N TYR A 161 -12.11 -8.76 -12.67
CA TYR A 161 -13.28 -7.90 -12.75
C TYR A 161 -13.29 -6.88 -11.61
N VAL A 162 -13.42 -5.59 -11.92
CA VAL A 162 -13.39 -4.49 -10.92
C VAL A 162 -14.70 -3.70 -10.82
N GLY A 163 -15.66 -3.94 -11.74
CA GLY A 163 -16.96 -3.27 -11.75
C GLY A 163 -17.44 -2.91 -13.16
N ASN A 164 -18.45 -2.04 -13.28
CA ASN A 164 -18.96 -1.56 -14.55
C ASN A 164 -18.81 -0.04 -14.69
N THR A 165 -18.75 0.45 -15.93
CA THR A 165 -18.72 1.89 -16.22
C THR A 165 -20.04 2.60 -15.89
N PRO A 166 -20.01 3.87 -15.44
CA PRO A 166 -18.82 4.66 -15.08
C PRO A 166 -18.22 4.23 -13.74
N LEU A 167 -16.89 4.22 -13.63
CA LEU A 167 -16.18 3.84 -12.42
C LEU A 167 -14.89 4.65 -12.24
N ASN A 168 -14.63 5.11 -11.01
CA ASN A 168 -13.32 5.57 -10.60
C ASN A 168 -12.64 4.45 -9.82
N ILE A 169 -11.46 4.02 -10.26
CA ILE A 169 -10.69 2.96 -9.60
C ILE A 169 -9.31 3.46 -9.19
N SER A 170 -8.84 3.02 -8.02
CA SER A 170 -7.45 3.15 -7.62
C SER A 170 -6.68 1.96 -8.20
N ILE A 171 -5.65 2.23 -8.99
CA ILE A 171 -4.79 1.21 -9.59
C ILE A 171 -3.38 1.45 -9.10
N LYS A 172 -2.69 0.38 -8.69
CA LYS A 172 -1.29 0.43 -8.30
C LYS A 172 -0.44 1.04 -9.42
N GLU A 173 0.67 1.69 -9.08
CA GLU A 173 1.60 2.16 -10.09
C GLU A 173 2.23 1.00 -10.88
N GLY A 174 2.54 1.23 -12.15
CA GLY A 174 3.09 0.22 -13.04
C GLY A 174 2.28 0.02 -14.32
N ASN A 175 2.57 -1.07 -15.02
CA ASN A 175 1.92 -1.41 -16.27
C ASN A 175 0.75 -2.35 -16.02
N HIS A 176 -0.43 -2.00 -16.52
CA HIS A 176 -1.65 -2.77 -16.36
C HIS A 176 -2.31 -3.02 -17.72
N PHE A 177 -3.07 -4.11 -17.80
CA PHE A 177 -3.96 -4.40 -18.92
C PHE A 177 -5.40 -4.07 -18.53
N LEU A 178 -5.92 -2.99 -19.10
CA LEU A 178 -7.31 -2.60 -18.94
C LEU A 178 -8.15 -3.25 -20.05
N ARG A 179 -9.25 -3.92 -19.68
CA ARG A 179 -10.20 -4.48 -20.63
C ARG A 179 -11.64 -4.06 -20.30
N LEU A 180 -12.29 -3.45 -21.27
CA LEU A 180 -13.72 -3.22 -21.30
C LEU A 180 -14.39 -4.38 -22.04
N SER A 181 -15.42 -4.97 -21.46
CA SER A 181 -16.08 -6.17 -21.99
C SER A 181 -17.59 -5.98 -22.05
N SER A 182 -18.15 -6.23 -23.23
CA SER A 182 -19.58 -6.20 -23.52
C SER A 182 -19.96 -7.40 -24.37
N GLU A 183 -21.12 -8.00 -24.08
CA GLU A 183 -21.69 -9.05 -24.93
C GLU A 183 -22.11 -8.52 -26.30
N ILE A 184 -22.50 -7.23 -26.38
CA ILE A 184 -23.02 -6.60 -27.60
C ILE A 184 -21.88 -6.01 -28.44
N PHE A 185 -20.94 -5.31 -27.81
CA PHE A 185 -19.88 -4.55 -28.50
C PHE A 185 -18.51 -5.24 -28.50
N GLY A 186 -18.42 -6.44 -27.93
CA GLY A 186 -17.16 -7.17 -27.79
C GLY A 186 -16.22 -6.60 -26.73
N ASN A 187 -14.95 -6.99 -26.84
CA ASN A 187 -13.89 -6.59 -25.91
C ASN A 187 -13.02 -5.48 -26.50
N HIS A 188 -12.74 -4.46 -25.71
CA HIS A 188 -11.72 -3.46 -25.99
C HIS A 188 -10.64 -3.53 -24.91
N SER A 189 -9.38 -3.70 -25.31
CA SER A 189 -8.25 -3.82 -24.38
C SER A 189 -7.17 -2.81 -24.70
N GLU A 190 -6.57 -2.23 -23.66
CA GLU A 190 -5.48 -1.26 -23.75
C GLU A 190 -4.45 -1.54 -22.66
N LYS A 191 -3.16 -1.38 -22.98
CA LYS A 191 -2.10 -1.39 -21.99
C LYS A 191 -1.92 0.04 -21.47
N VAL A 192 -2.06 0.21 -20.16
CA VAL A 192 -1.94 1.51 -19.50
C VAL A 192 -0.74 1.50 -18.55
N THR A 193 -0.07 2.65 -18.42
CA THR A 193 0.99 2.85 -17.43
C THR A 193 0.51 3.86 -16.39
N ILE A 194 0.41 3.40 -15.16
CA ILE A 194 -0.07 4.17 -14.01
C ILE A 194 1.13 4.69 -13.22
N TYR A 195 1.12 5.97 -12.92
CA TYR A 195 2.09 6.64 -12.06
C TYR A 195 1.41 7.03 -10.76
N ALA A 196 2.10 6.86 -9.64
CA ALA A 196 1.57 7.18 -8.32
C ALA A 196 1.15 8.66 -8.20
N GLY A 197 -0.01 8.90 -7.59
CA GLY A 197 -0.60 10.22 -7.38
C GLY A 197 -1.22 10.87 -8.62
N GLU A 198 -1.14 10.24 -9.79
CA GLU A 198 -1.69 10.78 -11.04
C GLU A 198 -3.16 10.39 -11.24
N ASN A 199 -3.89 11.21 -12.00
CA ASN A 199 -5.28 10.97 -12.36
C ASN A 199 -5.41 10.77 -13.87
N TYR A 200 -6.13 9.73 -14.28
CA TYR A 200 -6.34 9.32 -15.66
C TYR A 200 -7.82 9.35 -16.00
N ASN A 201 -8.13 9.60 -17.27
CA ASN A 201 -9.50 9.60 -17.78
C ASN A 201 -9.57 8.79 -19.07
N LEU A 202 -10.46 7.82 -19.14
CA LEU A 202 -10.84 7.12 -20.35
C LEU A 202 -12.33 7.34 -20.62
N PHE A 203 -12.63 7.84 -21.81
CA PHE A 203 -13.97 7.82 -22.36
C PHE A 203 -14.00 6.98 -23.63
N LYS A 204 -14.83 5.94 -23.66
CA LYS A 204 -15.00 5.08 -24.84
C LYS A 204 -16.45 5.06 -25.32
N ASN A 205 -16.66 5.51 -26.54
CA ASN A 205 -17.92 5.31 -27.27
C ASN A 205 -17.85 3.96 -28.01
N PHE A 206 -18.82 3.08 -27.77
CA PHE A 206 -18.99 1.86 -28.54
C PHE A 206 -20.02 2.11 -29.62
N GLU A 207 -19.62 1.86 -30.86
CA GLU A 207 -20.50 1.89 -32.02
C GLU A 207 -20.80 0.45 -32.43
N GLU A 208 -22.04 0.19 -32.83
CA GLU A 208 -22.44 -1.12 -33.34
C GLU A 208 -21.67 -1.35 -34.66
N SER A 209 -20.82 -2.38 -34.72
CA SER A 209 -20.28 -2.83 -35.99
C SER A 209 -21.45 -3.28 -36.86
N GLU A 210 -21.56 -2.77 -38.09
CA GLU A 210 -22.61 -3.11 -39.04
C GLU A 210 -22.87 -4.62 -39.05
N LYS A 211 -24.11 -5.01 -38.73
CA LYS A 211 -24.57 -6.39 -38.94
C LYS A 211 -24.31 -6.74 -40.40
N ILE A 212 -23.54 -7.79 -40.64
CA ILE A 212 -23.62 -8.50 -41.92
C ILE A 212 -25.05 -9.08 -41.95
N GLU A 213 -25.94 -8.47 -42.73
CA GLU A 213 -27.19 -9.10 -43.13
C GLU A 213 -26.84 -10.37 -43.92
N ILE A 214 -26.89 -11.52 -43.26
CA ILE A 214 -27.06 -12.77 -44.00
C ILE A 214 -28.49 -12.71 -44.53
N SER A 215 -28.64 -12.26 -45.78
CA SER A 215 -29.91 -12.36 -46.50
C SER A 215 -30.30 -13.83 -46.58
N GLU A 216 -31.29 -14.25 -45.80
CA GLU A 216 -32.01 -15.50 -46.02
C GLU A 216 -32.79 -15.38 -47.34
N ASN A 217 -32.11 -15.63 -48.46
CA ASN A 217 -32.76 -16.01 -49.71
C ASN A 217 -32.40 -17.47 -50.01
N ILE A 218 -32.86 -18.38 -49.16
CA ILE A 218 -33.03 -19.78 -49.57
C ILE A 218 -34.43 -19.88 -50.15
N SER A 219 -34.53 -19.70 -51.47
CA SER A 219 -35.73 -20.05 -52.23
C SER A 219 -35.88 -21.56 -52.26
N ILE A 220 -36.78 -22.10 -51.44
CA ILE A 220 -37.22 -23.48 -51.55
C ILE A 220 -38.17 -23.55 -52.75
N SER A 221 -37.70 -24.08 -53.87
CA SER A 221 -38.56 -24.50 -54.97
C SER A 221 -39.19 -25.83 -54.61
N GLU A 222 -40.52 -25.85 -54.41
CA GLU A 222 -41.30 -27.07 -54.38
C GLU A 222 -41.13 -27.82 -55.71
N ASN A 223 -40.64 -29.07 -55.64
CA ASN A 223 -40.95 -30.06 -56.65
C ASN A 223 -41.32 -31.38 -55.98
N THR A 224 -42.35 -31.99 -56.56
CA THR A 224 -43.26 -32.96 -55.96
C THR A 224 -42.67 -34.36 -55.76
N SER A 225 -43.19 -35.04 -54.73
CA SER A 225 -43.51 -36.48 -54.64
C SER A 225 -42.69 -37.38 -53.69
N LYS A 226 -43.42 -37.76 -52.63
CA LYS A 226 -43.49 -39.08 -51.94
C LYS A 226 -42.49 -39.45 -50.82
N ASN A 227 -43.16 -39.91 -49.75
CA ASN A 227 -42.75 -40.69 -48.57
C ASN A 227 -42.19 -39.94 -47.34
N VAL A 228 -43.15 -39.57 -46.48
CA VAL A 228 -43.34 -40.04 -45.09
C VAL A 228 -42.14 -40.74 -44.43
N SER A 229 -41.90 -40.33 -43.18
CA SER A 229 -41.09 -40.90 -42.10
C SER A 229 -39.58 -40.69 -42.14
N GLU A 230 -39.11 -39.57 -41.58
CA GLU A 230 -38.10 -39.52 -40.51
C GLU A 230 -37.89 -38.05 -40.06
N VAL A 231 -38.77 -37.58 -39.19
CA VAL A 231 -38.49 -36.43 -38.32
C VAL A 231 -37.97 -37.01 -37.01
N SER A 232 -36.68 -37.29 -36.95
CA SER A 232 -35.86 -37.36 -35.73
C SER A 232 -34.45 -37.83 -36.12
N GLU A 233 -33.43 -37.12 -35.65
CA GLU A 233 -31.98 -37.42 -35.75
C GLU A 233 -31.17 -36.54 -36.70
N ILE A 234 -31.07 -35.23 -36.40
CA ILE A 234 -29.84 -34.48 -36.71
C ILE A 234 -29.45 -33.66 -35.48
N SER A 235 -29.06 -34.37 -34.43
CA SER A 235 -28.27 -33.84 -33.31
C SER A 235 -27.21 -34.87 -32.95
N LYS A 236 -26.16 -34.96 -33.77
CA LYS A 236 -24.84 -35.55 -33.44
C LYS A 236 -23.97 -35.55 -34.70
N ASN A 237 -23.31 -34.43 -34.94
CA ASN A 237 -22.03 -34.41 -35.64
C ASN A 237 -21.25 -33.19 -35.13
N ILE A 238 -20.96 -33.22 -33.82
CA ILE A 238 -19.81 -32.50 -33.28
C ILE A 238 -18.64 -33.42 -33.59
N GLU A 239 -17.65 -32.91 -34.32
CA GLU A 239 -16.44 -33.63 -34.71
C GLU A 239 -15.80 -34.33 -33.51
N PHE A 240 -15.99 -35.65 -33.43
CA PHE A 240 -15.39 -36.53 -32.42
C PHE A 240 -13.87 -36.70 -32.60
N ASN A 241 -13.29 -36.06 -33.62
CA ASN A 241 -11.88 -36.19 -33.98
C ASN A 241 -10.95 -35.54 -32.94
N GLY A 242 -11.39 -34.49 -32.23
CA GLY A 242 -10.59 -33.88 -31.16
C GLY A 242 -10.46 -34.76 -29.92
N ILE A 243 -11.58 -35.35 -29.47
CA ILE A 243 -11.63 -36.11 -28.20
C ILE A 243 -10.87 -37.44 -28.31
N LEU A 244 -10.94 -38.13 -29.46
CA LEU A 244 -10.22 -39.40 -29.68
C LEU A 244 -8.70 -39.20 -29.68
N VAL A 245 -8.21 -38.07 -30.20
CA VAL A 245 -6.78 -37.75 -30.19
C VAL A 245 -6.28 -37.52 -28.76
N TYR A 246 -7.00 -36.75 -27.94
CA TYR A 246 -6.63 -36.53 -26.54
C TYR A 246 -6.71 -37.81 -25.69
N LEU A 247 -7.68 -38.69 -25.94
CA LEU A 247 -7.78 -39.96 -25.25
C LEU A 247 -6.59 -40.89 -25.59
N GLY A 248 -6.13 -40.88 -26.83
CA GLY A 248 -4.93 -41.60 -27.26
C GLY A 248 -3.66 -41.12 -26.55
N PHE A 249 -3.47 -39.80 -26.44
CA PHE A 249 -2.33 -39.23 -25.70
C PHE A 249 -2.37 -39.55 -24.20
N LEU A 250 -3.56 -39.57 -23.59
CA LEU A 250 -3.73 -39.92 -22.18
C LEU A 250 -3.37 -41.39 -21.91
N LEU A 251 -3.80 -42.32 -22.77
CA LEU A 251 -3.45 -43.74 -22.67
C LEU A 251 -1.95 -43.99 -22.88
N ALA A 252 -1.31 -43.28 -23.82
CA ALA A 252 0.13 -43.35 -24.02
C ALA A 252 0.90 -42.84 -22.79
N ALA A 253 0.47 -41.72 -22.19
CA ALA A 253 1.08 -41.18 -20.98
C ALA A 253 0.95 -42.15 -19.79
N LEU A 254 -0.23 -42.76 -19.59
CA LEU A 254 -0.44 -43.77 -18.55
C LEU A 254 0.42 -45.03 -18.77
N PHE A 255 0.62 -45.46 -20.02
CA PHE A 255 1.48 -46.59 -20.35
C PHE A 255 2.96 -46.30 -20.07
N VAL A 256 3.44 -45.09 -20.38
CA VAL A 256 4.79 -44.64 -20.03
C VAL A 256 4.96 -44.61 -18.51
N ILE A 257 4.01 -44.05 -17.76
CA ILE A 257 4.03 -44.04 -16.30
C ILE A 257 4.05 -45.47 -15.74
N PHE A 258 3.27 -46.39 -16.32
CA PHE A 258 3.25 -47.79 -15.90
C PHE A 258 4.60 -48.49 -16.13
N ILE A 259 5.26 -48.26 -17.27
CA ILE A 259 6.61 -48.81 -17.51
C ILE A 259 7.62 -48.27 -16.48
N PHE A 260 7.60 -46.95 -16.21
CA PHE A 260 8.55 -46.35 -15.28
C PHE A 260 8.27 -46.63 -13.80
N THR A 261 7.04 -47.02 -13.45
CA THR A 261 6.68 -47.38 -12.07
C THR A 261 6.79 -48.87 -11.78
N LYS A 262 6.79 -49.74 -12.82
CA LYS A 262 6.94 -51.19 -12.67
C LYS A 262 8.31 -51.62 -12.13
N ASP A 263 9.37 -50.84 -12.38
CA ASP A 263 10.72 -51.16 -11.90
C ASP A 263 11.03 -50.56 -10.51
N LYS A 264 10.04 -49.97 -9.83
CA LYS A 264 10.19 -49.35 -8.50
C LYS A 264 9.43 -50.04 -7.37
N TYR A 265 8.82 -51.21 -7.63
CA TYR A 265 8.22 -52.08 -6.61
C TYR A 265 8.53 -53.55 -6.87
#